data_AF-A0A6B3BJ83-F1
#
_entry.id   AF-A0A6B3BJ83-F1
#
_cell.length_a   1.000
_cell.length_b   1.000
_cell.length_c   1.000
_cell.angle_alpha   90.00
_cell.angle_beta   90.00
_cell.angle_gamma   90.00
#
_symmetry.space_group_name_H-M   'P 1'
#
loop_
_entity.id
_entity.type
_entity.pdbx_description
1 polymer ?
#
loop_
_entity_poly.entity_id
_entity_poly.type
_entity_poly.pdbx_seq_one_letter_code
_entity_poly.pdbx_strand_id
1 'polypeptide(L)'
;MYRQGDVLIVALAEGAVPEYAVDAASEPRDGRGRLVLALGEVTGHAHAVAGPGRLIREAGVFGPMLLHVPEGARVVHEEHAAISLPKGWYRVIRQREYIPGSVRVVAD
;
A
#
# COMPACT_ATOMS: atom_id res chain seq x y z
N MET A 1 7.19 11.97 -0.09
CA MET A 1 6.49 10.85 0.58
C MET A 1 5.03 11.25 0.78
N TYR A 2 4.11 10.29 0.74
CA TYR A 2 2.69 10.51 0.90
C TYR A 2 2.14 9.59 1.98
N ARG A 3 1.15 10.03 2.75
CA ARG A 3 0.57 9.23 3.84
C ARG A 3 -0.95 9.39 3.86
N GLN A 4 -1.64 8.27 4.08
CA GLN A 4 -3.08 8.21 4.26
C GLN A 4 -3.37 7.13 5.30
N GLY A 5 -3.93 7.47 6.45
CA GLY A 5 -4.18 6.50 7.54
C GLY A 5 -2.94 5.67 7.90
N ASP A 6 -3.08 4.35 7.79
CA ASP A 6 -2.05 3.35 8.06
C ASP A 6 -1.17 3.03 6.83
N VAL A 7 -1.26 3.79 5.74
CA VAL A 7 -0.45 3.59 4.54
C VAL A 7 0.53 4.75 4.33
N LEU A 8 1.82 4.40 4.22
CA LEU A 8 2.89 5.27 3.78
C LEU A 8 3.34 4.87 2.37
N ILE A 9 3.38 5.84 1.45
CA ILE A 9 3.76 5.65 0.06
C ILE A 9 5.02 6.49 -0.22
N VAL A 10 6.10 5.81 -0.58
CA VAL A 10 7.41 6.42 -0.78
C VAL A 10 7.83 6.20 -2.22
N ALA A 11 8.16 7.27 -2.95
CA ALA A 11 8.69 7.16 -4.30
C ALA A 11 9.98 6.34 -4.29
N LEU A 12 10.12 5.45 -5.26
CA LEU A 12 11.29 4.62 -5.45
C LEU A 12 12.01 5.10 -6.71
N ALA A 13 13.32 5.38 -6.59
CA ALA A 13 14.14 5.69 -7.76
C ALA A 13 14.20 4.48 -8.70
N GLU A 14 14.31 4.70 -10.02
CA GLU A 14 14.28 3.62 -11.02
C GLU A 14 15.33 2.54 -10.75
N GLY A 15 16.57 2.92 -10.42
CA GLY A 15 17.64 1.96 -10.09
C GLY A 15 17.47 1.24 -8.74
N ALA A 16 16.47 1.61 -7.94
CA ALA A 16 16.14 0.94 -6.68
C ALA A 16 14.93 0.00 -6.82
N VAL A 17 14.33 -0.10 -8.01
CA VAL A 17 13.29 -1.07 -8.31
C VAL A 17 13.95 -2.46 -8.44
N PRO A 18 13.51 -3.47 -7.68
CA PRO A 18 14.04 -4.82 -7.83
C PRO A 18 13.78 -5.36 -9.24
N GLU A 19 14.77 -6.01 -9.86
CA GLU A 19 14.66 -6.53 -11.23
C GLU A 19 13.45 -7.45 -11.42
N TYR A 20 13.18 -8.32 -10.43
CA TYR A 20 12.03 -9.23 -10.48
C TYR A 20 10.69 -8.50 -10.57
N ALA A 21 10.59 -7.27 -10.06
CA ALA A 21 9.33 -6.51 -10.03
C ALA A 21 8.93 -6.01 -11.42
N VAL A 22 9.88 -5.89 -12.35
CA VAL A 22 9.62 -5.43 -13.72
C VAL A 22 8.63 -6.36 -14.41
N ASP A 23 8.83 -7.67 -14.30
CA ASP A 23 8.01 -8.69 -14.97
C ASP A 23 7.07 -9.46 -14.03
N ALA A 24 7.08 -9.13 -12.73
CA ALA A 24 6.19 -9.75 -11.76
C ALA A 24 4.71 -9.54 -12.11
N ALA A 25 3.92 -10.59 -11.85
CA ALA A 25 2.47 -10.51 -11.91
C ALA A 25 1.95 -9.51 -10.87
N SER A 26 0.94 -8.74 -11.25
CA SER A 26 0.26 -7.85 -10.31
C SER A 26 -0.64 -8.66 -9.38
N GLU A 27 -0.79 -8.19 -8.15
CA GLU A 27 -1.88 -8.54 -7.26
C GLU A 27 -3.22 -8.34 -7.98
N PRO A 28 -4.20 -9.21 -7.72
CA PRO A 28 -5.52 -9.11 -8.32
C PRO A 28 -6.20 -7.81 -7.88
N ARG A 29 -7.05 -7.30 -8.75
CA ARG A 29 -7.93 -6.18 -8.42
C ARG A 29 -9.13 -6.67 -7.61
N ASP A 30 -9.68 -5.81 -6.76
CA ASP A 30 -10.91 -6.14 -6.02
C ASP A 30 -12.12 -6.23 -6.95
N GLY A 31 -13.29 -6.61 -6.42
CA GLY A 31 -14.54 -6.69 -7.18
C GLY A 31 -15.03 -5.36 -7.77
N ARG A 32 -14.39 -4.23 -7.42
CA ARG A 32 -14.62 -2.91 -7.99
C ARG A 32 -13.52 -2.49 -8.98
N GLY A 33 -12.61 -3.40 -9.33
CA GLY A 33 -11.51 -3.16 -10.27
C GLY A 33 -10.36 -2.32 -9.70
N ARG A 34 -10.25 -2.17 -8.38
CA ARG A 34 -9.22 -1.33 -7.73
C ARG A 34 -8.01 -2.16 -7.31
N LEU A 35 -6.82 -1.54 -7.31
CA LEU A 35 -5.65 -2.12 -6.63
C LEU A 35 -5.70 -1.73 -5.16
N VAL A 36 -5.86 -2.70 -4.27
CA VAL A 36 -5.98 -2.47 -2.83
C VAL A 36 -4.59 -2.45 -2.19
N LEU A 37 -4.16 -1.28 -1.76
CA LEU A 37 -2.88 -1.04 -1.07
C LEU A 37 -2.93 -1.49 0.40
N ALA A 38 -4.07 -1.31 1.05
CA ALA A 38 -4.37 -1.86 2.37
C ALA A 38 -5.88 -1.83 2.58
N LEU A 39 -6.39 -2.77 3.37
CA LEU A 39 -7.73 -2.66 3.94
C LEU A 39 -7.66 -1.65 5.09
N GLY A 40 -8.61 -0.72 5.13
CA GLY A 40 -8.75 0.22 6.24
C GLY A 40 -9.15 -0.49 7.53
N GLU A 41 -9.13 0.26 8.64
CA GLU A 41 -9.52 -0.26 9.96
C GLU A 41 -11.02 -0.60 10.03
N VAL A 42 -11.83 0.15 9.29
CA VAL A 42 -13.28 -0.08 9.16
C VAL A 42 -13.53 -1.06 8.03
N THR A 43 -14.32 -2.11 8.31
CA THR A 43 -14.72 -3.10 7.32
C THR A 43 -15.35 -2.43 6.10
N GLY A 44 -14.78 -2.69 4.93
CA GLY A 44 -15.26 -2.15 3.66
C GLY A 44 -14.53 -0.88 3.21
N HIS A 45 -13.70 -0.26 4.06
CA HIS A 45 -12.80 0.82 3.66
C HIS A 45 -11.49 0.25 3.11
N ALA A 46 -10.89 0.92 2.14
CA ALA A 46 -9.65 0.50 1.55
C ALA A 46 -8.83 1.67 1.01
N HIS A 47 -7.53 1.66 1.29
CA HIS A 47 -6.57 2.48 0.57
C HIS A 47 -6.35 1.84 -0.80
N ALA A 48 -6.83 2.48 -1.86
CA ALA A 48 -6.86 1.85 -3.16
C ALA A 48 -6.53 2.81 -4.30
N VAL A 49 -5.92 2.27 -5.36
CA VAL A 49 -5.75 2.98 -6.63
C VAL A 49 -6.90 2.60 -7.56
N ALA A 50 -7.67 3.60 -7.98
CA ALA A 50 -8.64 3.49 -9.06
C ALA A 50 -7.94 3.84 -10.38
N GLY A 51 -7.92 2.91 -11.34
CA GLY A 51 -7.27 3.10 -12.64
C GLY A 51 -6.07 2.19 -12.91
N PRO A 52 -5.32 2.46 -14.00
CA PRO A 52 -4.23 1.61 -14.46
C PRO A 52 -3.07 1.58 -13.47
N GLY A 53 -2.28 0.51 -13.56
CA GLY A 53 -1.13 0.28 -12.68
C GLY A 53 -1.00 -1.19 -12.30
N ARG A 54 0.10 -1.50 -11.62
CA ARG A 54 0.38 -2.81 -11.03
C ARG A 54 0.76 -2.67 -9.58
N LEU A 55 0.34 -3.63 -8.77
CA LEU A 55 0.74 -3.74 -7.38
C LEU A 55 1.42 -5.09 -7.21
N ILE A 56 2.65 -5.12 -6.72
CA ILE A 56 3.43 -6.34 -6.56
C ILE A 56 3.66 -6.53 -5.07
N ARG A 57 3.34 -7.70 -4.54
CA ARG A 57 3.67 -8.06 -3.15
C ARG A 57 5.11 -8.55 -3.08
N GLU A 58 5.95 -7.89 -2.29
CA GLU A 58 7.26 -8.44 -1.97
C GLU A 58 7.11 -9.64 -1.02
N ALA A 59 8.03 -10.60 -1.12
CA ALA A 59 7.98 -11.81 -0.30
C ALA A 59 8.17 -11.50 1.20
N GLY A 60 7.64 -12.38 2.05
CA GLY A 60 7.73 -12.29 3.51
C GLY A 60 6.44 -11.79 4.16
N VAL A 61 6.18 -12.23 5.40
CA VAL A 61 4.92 -11.97 6.14
C VAL A 61 4.63 -10.48 6.31
N PHE A 62 5.68 -9.66 6.32
CA PHE A 62 5.60 -8.21 6.45
C PHE A 62 6.28 -7.47 5.29
N GLY A 63 6.45 -8.14 4.15
CA GLY A 63 7.00 -7.52 2.95
C GLY A 63 6.14 -6.33 2.53
N PRO A 64 6.73 -5.17 2.18
CA PRO A 64 5.96 -4.06 1.63
C PRO A 64 5.43 -4.45 0.24
N MET A 65 4.61 -3.58 -0.35
CA MET A 65 4.21 -3.73 -1.74
C MET A 65 4.92 -2.70 -2.62
N LEU A 66 5.13 -3.05 -3.88
CA LEU A 66 5.62 -2.15 -4.91
C LEU A 66 4.46 -1.76 -5.81
N LEU A 67 4.20 -0.46 -5.92
CA LEU A 67 3.17 0.10 -6.78
C LEU A 67 3.85 0.74 -7.99
N HIS A 68 3.49 0.29 -9.20
CA HIS A 68 3.90 0.90 -10.45
C HIS A 68 2.73 1.60 -11.12
N VAL A 69 2.87 2.91 -11.36
CA VAL A 69 1.85 3.76 -11.95
C VAL A 69 2.47 4.55 -13.13
N PRO A 70 2.48 4.00 -14.36
CA PRO A 70 3.22 4.58 -15.47
C PRO A 70 2.67 5.94 -15.95
N GLU A 71 1.40 6.21 -15.67
CA GLU A 71 0.70 7.46 -16.01
C GLU A 71 0.41 8.33 -14.77
N GLY A 72 0.89 7.90 -13.60
CA GLY A 72 0.44 8.41 -12.31
C GLY A 72 -0.86 7.74 -11.85
N ALA A 73 -1.33 8.11 -10.67
CA ALA A 73 -2.50 7.50 -10.06
C ALA A 73 -3.17 8.40 -9.02
N ARG A 74 -4.42 8.06 -8.69
CA ARG A 74 -5.08 8.58 -7.49
C ARG A 74 -5.28 7.47 -6.48
N VAL A 75 -4.76 7.68 -5.28
CA VAL A 75 -5.06 6.83 -4.13
C VAL A 75 -6.28 7.41 -3.43
N VAL A 76 -7.31 6.60 -3.29
CA VAL A 76 -8.57 6.95 -2.65
C VAL A 76 -8.77 6.11 -1.40
N HIS A 77 -9.51 6.67 -0.46
CA HIS A 77 -10.01 6.01 0.74
C HIS A 77 -11.33 6.69 1.09
N GLU A 78 -12.25 5.97 1.70
CA GLU A 78 -13.61 6.43 1.98
C GLU A 78 -13.63 7.63 2.95
N GLU A 79 -12.66 7.73 3.86
CA GLU A 79 -12.60 8.78 4.89
C GLU A 79 -11.58 9.89 4.62
N HIS A 80 -10.66 9.67 3.68
CA HIS A 80 -9.51 10.55 3.49
C HIS A 80 -9.54 11.22 2.12
N ALA A 81 -9.03 12.45 2.04
CA ALA A 81 -8.82 13.11 0.76
C ALA A 81 -7.92 12.26 -0.15
N ALA A 82 -8.27 12.24 -1.44
CA ALA A 82 -7.51 11.47 -2.42
C ALA A 82 -6.11 12.07 -2.62
N ILE A 83 -5.11 11.19 -2.74
CA ILE A 83 -3.72 11.57 -3.00
C ILE A 83 -3.44 11.38 -4.49
N SER A 84 -2.91 12.42 -5.14
CA SER A 84 -2.39 12.33 -6.50
C SER A 84 -0.92 11.93 -6.48
N LEU A 85 -0.62 10.77 -7.08
CA LEU A 85 0.74 10.28 -7.27
C LEU A 85 1.20 10.60 -8.70
N PRO A 86 2.36 11.25 -8.88
CA PRO A 86 3.03 11.32 -10.16
C PRO A 86 3.35 9.93 -10.74
N LYS A 87 3.68 9.88 -12.03
CA LYS A 87 4.14 8.63 -12.65
C LYS A 87 5.39 8.07 -11.97
N GLY A 88 5.49 6.74 -11.91
CA GLY A 88 6.69 6.04 -11.47
C GLY A 88 6.42 4.85 -10.54
N TRP A 89 7.47 4.49 -9.79
CA TRP A 89 7.47 3.40 -8.82
C TRP A 89 7.39 3.91 -7.39
N TYR A 90 6.68 3.16 -6.56
CA TYR A 90 6.50 3.48 -5.15
C TYR A 90 6.61 2.23 -4.29
N ARG A 91 7.21 2.38 -3.12
CA ARG A 91 7.08 1.41 -2.03
C ARG A 91 5.89 1.81 -1.15
N VAL A 92 4.98 0.87 -0.96
CA VAL A 92 3.79 0.97 -0.13
C VAL A 92 4.07 0.21 1.16
N ILE A 93 4.09 0.94 2.27
CA ILE A 93 4.41 0.41 3.58
C ILE A 93 3.17 0.55 4.44
N ARG A 94 2.68 -0.57 4.98
CA ARG A 94 1.64 -0.55 6.01
C ARG A 94 2.29 -0.18 7.34
N GLN A 95 1.90 0.97 7.86
CA GLN A 95 2.26 1.42 9.18
C GLN A 95 1.53 0.58 10.22
N ARG A 96 2.23 0.26 11.29
CA ARG A 96 1.69 -0.50 12.40
C ARG A 96 1.95 0.30 13.66
N GLU A 97 0.94 0.41 14.49
CA GLU A 97 1.13 0.99 15.81
C GLU A 97 1.96 0.02 16.66
N TYR A 98 3.00 0.55 17.29
CA TYR A 98 3.76 -0.17 18.29
C TYR A 98 3.31 0.33 19.66
N ILE A 99 2.66 -0.53 20.44
CA ILE A 99 2.30 -0.26 21.83
C ILE A 99 3.28 -1.02 22.72
N PRO A 100 4.35 -0.38 23.22
CA PRO A 100 5.19 -0.99 24.24
C PRO A 100 4.44 -1.04 25.58
N GLY A 101 4.34 -2.23 26.20
CA GLY A 101 3.86 -2.37 27.58
C GLY A 101 2.56 -3.13 27.81
N SER A 102 1.98 -3.82 26.83
CA SER A 102 0.89 -4.78 27.10
C SER A 102 1.41 -6.11 27.66
N VAL A 103 2.11 -6.05 28.80
CA VAL A 103 2.28 -7.20 29.68
C VAL A 103 1.08 -7.19 30.62
N ARG A 104 0.17 -8.15 30.47
CA ARG A 104 -0.95 -8.29 31.40
C ARG A 104 -1.21 -9.76 31.71
N VAL A 105 -0.79 -10.22 32.89
CA VAL A 105 -1.34 -11.33 33.69
C VAL A 105 -0.91 -11.01 35.14
N VAL A 106 -1.71 -11.09 36.20
CA VAL A 106 -2.50 -12.23 36.71
C VAL A 106 -3.74 -11.74 37.48
N ALA A 107 -4.77 -12.58 37.54
CA ALA A 107 -5.82 -12.48 38.55
C ALA A 107 -5.21 -12.54 39.97
N ASP A 108 -5.92 -11.98 40.94
CA ASP A 108 -5.59 -12.13 42.38
C ASP A 108 -5.22 -13.57 42.74
#